data_AF-A0A924NFX1-F1
#
_entry.id   AF-A0A924NFX1-F1
#
_cell.length_a   1.000
_cell.length_b   1.000
_cell.length_c   1.000
_cell.angle_alpha   90.00
_cell.angle_beta   90.00
_cell.angle_gamma   90.00
#
_symmetry.space_group_name_H-M   'P 1'
#
loop_
_entity.id
_entity.type
_entity.pdbx_description
1 polymer ?
#
loop_
_entity_poly.entity_id
_entity_poly.type
_entity_poly.pdbx_seq_one_letter_code
_entity_poly.pdbx_strand_id
1 'polypeptide(L)'
;MADAKKLFIKTYGCQMNVYDSERMAETLGAQGYEATDTVDDADMVLINTCHIREKASEKLYSDLGRLRGLKQAKPGVKIAVAGCVAQAEGAEILRRMPSVVDLVVGPQSYHRLPEMLRAEGPVVDTDFPAEDKFDHLPERKVTRGPTAFLTVQEGCDKFCAFCVVPYTRGVEVSRPVARILEEARGLVAKGGRDITLLGQIVNAYHGAGVGGDWGLARLIRALAQIDGLARVRYTTSHPNDMEDDLIAAHGDLPQLMPYLHLPVQSGSDRVLKAMNRKHSVDDYLRVIDRVRAVRPDILISSDFIAGFPGETDADFAATMDLIRKVGFGMAYSFKYSARPGTPAAEKAAVDVAVADARLAEMQALLTQQQRDVQQAMVGHCVDVLYEKPGRMPGQMMGKSDHLHMVHVQDASGKAGDLVRVRITAASANSLAGARIDR
;
A
#
# COMPACT_ATOMS: atom_id res chain seq x y z
N MET A 1 -19.18 -27.72 -21.56
CA MET A 1 -18.74 -26.35 -21.19
C MET A 1 -17.24 -26.44 -21.01
N ALA A 2 -16.45 -25.58 -21.66
CA ALA A 2 -15.00 -25.62 -21.42
C ALA A 2 -14.75 -25.26 -19.95
N ASP A 3 -13.93 -26.05 -19.25
CA ASP A 3 -13.60 -25.77 -17.85
C ASP A 3 -12.98 -24.37 -17.72
N ALA A 4 -13.36 -23.66 -16.65
CA ALA A 4 -12.84 -22.33 -16.37
C ALA A 4 -11.33 -22.39 -16.13
N LYS A 5 -10.58 -21.50 -16.81
CA LYS A 5 -9.12 -21.47 -16.68
C LYS A 5 -8.72 -21.00 -15.29
N LYS A 6 -7.67 -21.54 -14.71
CA LYS A 6 -7.20 -21.18 -13.36
C LYS A 6 -6.08 -20.15 -13.39
N LEU A 7 -6.22 -19.11 -12.58
CA LEU A 7 -5.26 -18.01 -12.41
C LEU A 7 -4.67 -18.02 -11.00
N PHE A 8 -3.38 -18.27 -10.88
CA PHE A 8 -2.65 -18.12 -9.62
C PHE A 8 -1.91 -16.78 -9.62
N ILE A 9 -2.18 -15.93 -8.63
CA ILE A 9 -1.49 -14.64 -8.50
C ILE A 9 -0.63 -14.64 -7.25
N LYS A 10 0.67 -14.39 -7.42
CA LYS A 10 1.60 -14.16 -6.32
C LYS A 10 1.95 -12.69 -6.24
N THR A 11 1.44 -12.01 -5.23
CA THR A 11 1.67 -10.58 -5.03
C THR A 11 2.79 -10.33 -4.03
N TYR A 12 3.72 -9.47 -4.42
CA TYR A 12 4.75 -8.90 -3.56
C TYR A 12 4.61 -7.38 -3.51
N GLY A 13 4.88 -6.80 -2.35
CA GLY A 13 5.06 -5.35 -2.23
C GLY A 13 4.14 -4.66 -1.26
N CYS A 14 3.40 -3.69 -1.80
CA CYS A 14 2.56 -2.76 -1.07
C CYS A 14 1.09 -2.90 -1.45
N GLN A 15 0.26 -2.04 -0.88
CA GLN A 15 -1.18 -1.94 -1.08
C GLN A 15 -1.51 -1.68 -2.56
N MET A 16 -0.68 -0.90 -3.28
CA MET A 16 -0.84 -0.71 -4.72
C MET A 16 -0.64 -2.02 -5.50
N ASN A 17 0.35 -2.85 -5.15
CA ASN A 17 0.51 -4.15 -5.82
C ASN A 17 -0.68 -5.09 -5.54
N VAL A 18 -1.25 -5.04 -4.33
CA VAL A 18 -2.47 -5.80 -4.02
C VAL A 18 -3.64 -5.31 -4.86
N TYR A 19 -3.84 -4.00 -4.94
CA TYR A 19 -4.83 -3.38 -5.82
C TYR A 19 -4.63 -3.77 -7.29
N ASP A 20 -3.40 -3.62 -7.83
CA ASP A 20 -3.08 -3.98 -9.20
C ASP A 20 -3.37 -5.47 -9.46
N SER A 21 -3.07 -6.35 -8.50
CA SER A 21 -3.40 -7.78 -8.58
C SER A 21 -4.90 -8.06 -8.61
N GLU A 22 -5.70 -7.36 -7.81
CA GLU A 22 -7.16 -7.44 -7.86
C GLU A 22 -7.69 -7.00 -9.22
N ARG A 23 -7.19 -5.87 -9.73
CA ARG A 23 -7.56 -5.35 -11.05
C ARG A 23 -7.19 -6.31 -12.18
N MET A 24 -6.00 -6.92 -12.12
CA MET A 24 -5.58 -7.95 -13.10
C MET A 24 -6.48 -9.19 -13.03
N ALA A 25 -6.86 -9.63 -11.83
CA ALA A 25 -7.78 -10.75 -11.65
C ALA A 25 -9.17 -10.46 -12.24
N GLU A 26 -9.69 -9.24 -12.06
CA GLU A 26 -10.98 -8.83 -12.62
C GLU A 26 -10.94 -8.78 -14.16
N THR A 27 -9.88 -8.19 -14.73
CA THR A 27 -9.63 -8.14 -16.17
C THR A 27 -9.54 -9.53 -16.80
N LEU A 28 -8.79 -10.44 -16.18
CA LEU A 28 -8.65 -11.81 -16.66
C LEU A 28 -9.92 -12.65 -16.39
N GLY A 29 -10.66 -12.34 -15.33
CA GLY A 29 -11.95 -12.98 -15.04
C GLY A 29 -12.98 -12.75 -16.13
N ALA A 30 -12.97 -11.56 -16.76
CA ALA A 30 -13.80 -11.28 -17.93
C ALA A 30 -13.40 -12.12 -19.17
N GLN A 31 -12.23 -12.76 -19.15
CA GLN A 31 -11.75 -13.69 -20.18
C GLN A 31 -11.91 -15.17 -19.78
N GLY A 32 -12.66 -15.47 -18.71
CA GLY A 32 -12.94 -16.83 -18.26
C GLY A 32 -11.90 -17.44 -17.32
N TYR A 33 -11.05 -16.62 -16.70
CA TYR A 33 -10.17 -17.08 -15.61
C TYR A 33 -10.85 -17.03 -14.24
N GLU A 34 -10.55 -18.00 -13.40
CA GLU A 34 -10.94 -18.06 -11.99
C GLU A 34 -9.69 -18.13 -11.12
N ALA A 35 -9.68 -17.40 -10.01
CA ALA A 35 -8.56 -17.42 -9.08
C ALA A 35 -8.39 -18.81 -8.43
N THR A 36 -7.14 -19.24 -8.25
CA THR A 36 -6.77 -20.42 -7.46
C THR A 36 -5.65 -20.07 -6.48
N ASP A 37 -5.66 -20.72 -5.32
CA ASP A 37 -4.58 -20.63 -4.31
C ASP A 37 -3.48 -21.68 -4.53
N THR A 38 -3.71 -22.62 -5.45
CA THR A 38 -2.76 -23.69 -5.80
C THR A 38 -2.09 -23.37 -7.12
N VAL A 39 -0.76 -23.17 -7.07
CA VAL A 39 0.04 -22.89 -8.26
C VAL A 39 0.01 -24.04 -9.28
N ASP A 40 -0.04 -25.28 -8.82
CA ASP A 40 -0.02 -26.46 -9.68
C ASP A 40 -1.30 -26.62 -10.50
N ASP A 41 -2.42 -26.03 -10.06
CA ASP A 41 -3.69 -26.05 -10.77
C ASP A 41 -3.78 -24.98 -11.85
N ALA A 42 -2.84 -24.03 -11.89
CA ALA A 42 -2.95 -22.84 -12.70
C ALA A 42 -2.75 -23.10 -14.21
N ASP A 43 -3.59 -22.47 -15.03
CA ASP A 43 -3.38 -22.26 -16.47
C ASP A 43 -2.62 -20.96 -16.74
N MET A 44 -2.63 -20.02 -15.77
CA MET A 44 -1.82 -18.83 -15.78
C MET A 44 -1.27 -18.52 -14.37
N VAL A 45 0.04 -18.26 -14.28
CA VAL A 45 0.71 -17.78 -13.08
C VAL A 45 1.13 -16.32 -13.30
N LEU A 46 0.69 -15.43 -12.41
CA LEU A 46 1.04 -14.01 -12.44
C LEU A 46 1.84 -13.64 -11.19
N ILE A 47 3.11 -13.26 -11.36
CA ILE A 47 3.93 -12.74 -10.26
C ILE A 47 3.91 -11.21 -10.33
N ASN A 48 3.14 -10.57 -9.44
CA ASN A 48 3.10 -9.11 -9.34
C ASN A 48 4.14 -8.65 -8.32
N THR A 49 5.12 -7.88 -8.77
CA THR A 49 6.33 -7.56 -8.03
C THR A 49 6.47 -6.10 -7.68
N CYS A 50 7.23 -5.85 -6.62
CA CYS A 50 7.51 -4.53 -6.10
C CYS A 50 9.00 -4.27 -6.18
N HIS A 51 9.42 -3.06 -6.53
CA HIS A 51 10.84 -2.75 -6.75
C HIS A 51 11.47 -2.02 -5.56
N ILE A 52 10.69 -1.62 -4.54
CA ILE A 52 11.22 -0.84 -3.42
C ILE A 52 11.81 -1.72 -2.30
N ARG A 53 11.46 -2.99 -2.20
CA ARG A 53 11.99 -3.89 -1.16
C ARG A 53 13.37 -4.42 -1.52
N GLU A 54 14.22 -4.62 -0.51
CA GLU A 54 15.52 -5.27 -0.68
C GLU A 54 15.35 -6.67 -1.29
N LYS A 55 16.23 -7.03 -2.23
CA LYS A 55 16.24 -8.31 -2.95
C LYS A 55 14.97 -8.63 -3.74
N ALA A 56 14.23 -7.60 -4.17
CA ALA A 56 13.00 -7.77 -4.94
C ALA A 56 13.20 -8.58 -6.22
N SER A 57 14.22 -8.22 -7.01
CA SER A 57 14.56 -8.90 -8.27
C SER A 57 15.01 -10.34 -8.03
N GLU A 58 15.89 -10.57 -7.07
CA GLU A 58 16.40 -11.90 -6.73
C GLU A 58 15.26 -12.84 -6.29
N LYS A 59 14.28 -12.31 -5.55
CA LYS A 59 13.10 -13.07 -5.15
C LYS A 59 12.23 -13.43 -6.34
N LEU A 60 12.02 -12.51 -7.28
CA LEU A 60 11.34 -12.78 -8.55
C LEU A 60 12.04 -13.92 -9.30
N TYR A 61 13.35 -13.83 -9.52
CA TYR A 61 14.10 -14.86 -10.25
C TYR A 61 14.11 -16.21 -9.54
N SER A 62 14.14 -16.21 -8.20
CA SER A 62 14.01 -17.43 -7.40
C SER A 62 12.65 -18.11 -7.64
N ASP A 63 11.56 -17.33 -7.68
CA ASP A 63 10.23 -17.87 -7.95
C ASP A 63 10.06 -18.35 -9.39
N LEU A 64 10.56 -17.58 -10.37
CA LEU A 64 10.57 -18.02 -11.77
C LEU A 64 11.35 -19.33 -11.95
N GLY A 65 12.47 -19.50 -11.22
CA GLY A 65 13.22 -20.75 -11.20
C GLY A 65 12.39 -21.94 -10.72
N ARG A 66 11.55 -21.75 -9.69
CA ARG A 66 10.64 -22.78 -9.16
C ARG A 66 9.54 -23.16 -10.15
N LEU A 67 9.11 -22.25 -11.01
CA LEU A 67 8.05 -22.50 -12.00
C LEU A 67 8.52 -23.30 -13.23
N ARG A 68 9.83 -23.56 -13.37
CA ARG A 68 10.36 -24.38 -14.48
C ARG A 68 9.72 -25.76 -14.54
N GLY A 69 9.54 -26.41 -13.39
CA GLY A 69 8.91 -27.73 -13.32
C GLY A 69 7.46 -27.70 -13.80
N LEU A 70 6.69 -26.68 -13.38
CA LEU A 70 5.31 -26.48 -13.83
C LEU A 70 5.24 -26.25 -15.34
N LYS A 71 6.10 -25.38 -15.89
CA LYS A 71 6.15 -25.08 -17.33
C LYS A 71 6.53 -26.31 -18.17
N GLN A 72 7.40 -27.17 -17.65
CA GLN A 72 7.76 -28.44 -18.30
C GLN A 72 6.59 -29.45 -18.27
N ALA A 73 5.91 -29.58 -17.13
CA ALA A 73 4.78 -30.49 -16.98
C ALA A 73 3.52 -30.02 -17.75
N LYS A 74 3.34 -28.70 -17.85
CA LYS A 74 2.21 -28.05 -18.54
C LYS A 74 2.73 -26.99 -19.52
N PRO A 75 3.20 -27.37 -20.73
CA PRO A 75 3.75 -26.39 -21.69
C PRO A 75 2.79 -25.24 -22.07
N GLY A 76 1.48 -25.46 -21.95
CA GLY A 76 0.45 -24.46 -22.20
C GLY A 76 0.25 -23.42 -21.08
N VAL A 77 0.81 -23.62 -19.89
CA VAL A 77 0.67 -22.64 -18.78
C VAL A 77 1.33 -21.32 -19.17
N LYS A 78 0.64 -20.20 -18.93
CA LYS A 78 1.19 -18.86 -19.15
C LYS A 78 1.82 -18.32 -17.86
N ILE A 79 3.04 -17.80 -17.94
CA ILE A 79 3.73 -17.17 -16.81
C ILE A 79 3.95 -15.70 -17.15
N ALA A 80 3.33 -14.84 -16.35
CA ALA A 80 3.42 -13.39 -16.48
C ALA A 80 4.13 -12.77 -15.27
N VAL A 81 4.98 -11.79 -15.53
CA VAL A 81 5.58 -10.94 -14.51
C VAL A 81 5.01 -9.54 -14.63
N ALA A 82 4.48 -9.01 -13.54
CA ALA A 82 3.88 -7.69 -13.48
C ALA A 82 4.53 -6.81 -12.41
N GLY A 83 4.21 -5.51 -12.44
CA GLY A 83 4.53 -4.56 -11.38
C GLY A 83 5.86 -3.84 -11.58
N CYS A 84 6.40 -3.27 -10.51
CA CYS A 84 7.50 -2.31 -10.63
C CYS A 84 8.84 -2.95 -11.04
N VAL A 85 9.11 -4.22 -10.71
CA VAL A 85 10.31 -4.90 -11.21
C VAL A 85 10.15 -5.23 -12.70
N ALA A 86 8.95 -5.64 -13.12
CA ALA A 86 8.62 -5.82 -14.54
C ALA A 86 8.88 -4.53 -15.33
N GLN A 87 8.46 -3.38 -14.79
CA GLN A 87 8.73 -2.07 -15.40
C GLN A 87 10.22 -1.71 -15.46
N ALA A 88 10.98 -2.04 -14.40
CA ALA A 88 12.39 -1.66 -14.31
C ALA A 88 13.30 -2.55 -15.18
N GLU A 89 13.02 -3.85 -15.24
CA GLU A 89 13.87 -4.82 -15.96
C GLU A 89 13.34 -5.13 -17.37
N GLY A 90 12.03 -5.07 -17.60
CA GLY A 90 11.40 -5.23 -18.91
C GLY A 90 11.89 -6.47 -19.66
N ALA A 91 12.46 -6.25 -20.85
CA ALA A 91 12.98 -7.31 -21.71
C ALA A 91 14.12 -8.14 -21.09
N GLU A 92 14.81 -7.63 -20.07
CA GLU A 92 15.86 -8.38 -19.38
C GLU A 92 15.32 -9.65 -18.70
N ILE A 93 14.08 -9.59 -18.20
CA ILE A 93 13.41 -10.74 -17.58
C ILE A 93 13.26 -11.87 -18.60
N LEU A 94 12.81 -11.54 -19.81
CA LEU A 94 12.69 -12.50 -20.91
C LEU A 94 14.05 -13.02 -21.35
N ARG A 95 15.07 -12.16 -21.43
CA ARG A 95 16.44 -12.58 -21.79
C ARG A 95 17.01 -13.59 -20.79
N ARG A 96 16.74 -13.40 -19.49
CA ARG A 96 17.22 -14.28 -18.41
C ARG A 96 16.39 -15.54 -18.20
N MET A 97 15.10 -15.49 -18.50
CA MET A 97 14.15 -16.59 -18.29
C MET A 97 13.31 -16.91 -19.54
N PRO A 98 13.92 -17.11 -20.73
CA PRO A 98 13.21 -17.16 -22.01
C PRO A 98 12.32 -18.39 -22.17
N SER A 99 12.61 -19.48 -21.46
CA SER A 99 11.82 -20.71 -21.49
C SER A 99 10.71 -20.77 -20.44
N VAL A 100 10.63 -19.77 -19.56
CA VAL A 100 9.68 -19.75 -18.44
C VAL A 100 8.67 -18.63 -18.62
N VAL A 101 9.14 -17.41 -18.84
CA VAL A 101 8.27 -16.22 -18.85
C VAL A 101 7.71 -16.00 -20.25
N ASP A 102 6.39 -15.83 -20.33
CA ASP A 102 5.69 -15.49 -21.56
C ASP A 102 5.41 -13.99 -21.64
N LEU A 103 5.03 -13.35 -20.52
CA LEU A 103 4.57 -11.97 -20.52
C LEU A 103 5.28 -11.14 -19.46
N VAL A 104 5.65 -9.90 -19.81
CA VAL A 104 6.14 -8.89 -18.87
C VAL A 104 5.31 -7.63 -19.04
N VAL A 105 4.68 -7.15 -17.96
CA VAL A 105 3.78 -5.99 -18.03
C VAL A 105 4.06 -4.98 -16.92
N GLY A 106 4.17 -3.71 -17.29
CA GLY A 106 4.30 -2.58 -16.39
C GLY A 106 3.04 -2.31 -15.57
N PRO A 107 3.14 -1.58 -14.43
CA PRO A 107 1.98 -1.23 -13.62
C PRO A 107 1.01 -0.27 -14.33
N GLN A 108 1.39 0.35 -15.45
CA GLN A 108 0.52 1.23 -16.24
C GLN A 108 -0.15 0.57 -17.45
N SER A 109 0.22 -0.68 -17.78
CA SER A 109 -0.27 -1.37 -18.98
C SER A 109 -1.04 -2.67 -18.69
N TYR A 110 -1.28 -3.00 -17.42
CA TYR A 110 -1.85 -4.31 -17.07
C TYR A 110 -3.29 -4.54 -17.57
N HIS A 111 -4.02 -3.49 -17.98
CA HIS A 111 -5.33 -3.62 -18.64
C HIS A 111 -5.23 -4.32 -20.00
N ARG A 112 -4.05 -4.32 -20.63
CA ARG A 112 -3.77 -4.96 -21.92
C ARG A 112 -3.44 -6.46 -21.82
N LEU A 113 -3.36 -7.01 -20.61
CA LEU A 113 -3.10 -8.45 -20.40
C LEU A 113 -3.96 -9.39 -21.27
N PRO A 114 -5.28 -9.17 -21.44
CA PRO A 114 -6.11 -9.99 -22.33
C PRO A 114 -5.64 -10.00 -23.79
N GLU A 115 -5.14 -8.88 -24.29
CA GLU A 115 -4.60 -8.78 -25.64
C GLU A 115 -3.23 -9.46 -25.72
N MET A 116 -2.35 -9.20 -24.75
CA MET A 116 -1.02 -9.82 -24.68
C MET A 116 -1.10 -11.36 -24.65
N LEU A 117 -2.14 -11.93 -24.03
CA LEU A 117 -2.36 -13.38 -23.99
C LEU A 117 -2.63 -14.01 -25.37
N ARG A 118 -3.02 -13.22 -26.37
CA ARG A 118 -3.29 -13.69 -27.74
C ARG A 118 -2.05 -13.72 -28.62
N ALA A 119 -0.93 -13.13 -28.17
CA ALA A 119 0.28 -13.06 -28.95
C ALA A 119 0.95 -14.43 -29.14
N GLU A 120 1.51 -14.64 -30.33
CA GLU A 120 2.32 -15.80 -30.66
C GLU A 120 3.77 -15.58 -30.18
N GLY A 121 4.01 -15.83 -28.90
CA GLY A 121 5.34 -15.78 -28.29
C GLY A 121 5.46 -14.80 -27.12
N PRO A 122 6.69 -14.57 -26.63
CA PRO A 122 6.92 -13.68 -25.49
C PRO A 122 6.63 -12.20 -25.80
N VAL A 123 5.99 -11.49 -24.88
CA VAL A 123 5.62 -10.07 -25.04
C VAL A 123 6.05 -9.25 -23.82
N VAL A 124 6.53 -8.03 -24.09
CA VAL A 124 6.83 -7.00 -23.08
C VAL A 124 6.00 -5.77 -23.38
N ASP A 125 5.21 -5.30 -22.41
CA ASP A 125 4.58 -3.97 -22.44
C ASP A 125 4.94 -3.23 -21.15
N THR A 126 5.95 -2.38 -21.25
CA THR A 126 6.42 -1.51 -20.17
C THR A 126 6.38 -0.04 -20.60
N ASP A 127 5.59 0.30 -21.61
CA ASP A 127 5.45 1.69 -22.01
C ASP A 127 4.53 2.43 -21.04
N PHE A 128 4.64 3.76 -21.01
CA PHE A 128 3.69 4.62 -20.32
C PHE A 128 2.66 5.11 -21.34
N PRO A 129 1.51 4.42 -21.49
CA PRO A 129 0.52 4.80 -22.49
C PRO A 129 -0.09 6.16 -22.15
N ALA A 130 -0.45 6.92 -23.19
CA ALA A 130 -1.19 8.17 -23.04
C ALA A 130 -2.67 7.94 -22.70
N GLU A 131 -3.21 6.78 -23.08
CA GLU A 131 -4.55 6.35 -22.67
C GLU A 131 -4.59 6.04 -21.17
N ASP A 132 -5.70 6.41 -20.54
CA ASP A 132 -5.94 6.09 -19.13
C ASP A 132 -6.43 4.63 -19.02
N LYS A 133 -5.64 3.76 -18.37
CA LYS A 133 -6.04 2.37 -18.13
C LYS A 133 -7.39 2.24 -17.41
N PHE A 134 -7.78 3.21 -16.59
CA PHE A 134 -9.05 3.19 -15.86
C PHE A 134 -10.27 3.21 -16.79
N ASP A 135 -10.11 3.61 -18.06
CA ASP A 135 -11.17 3.53 -19.08
C ASP A 135 -11.43 2.13 -19.63
N HIS A 136 -10.45 1.24 -19.55
CA HIS A 136 -10.52 -0.11 -20.14
C HIS A 136 -10.79 -1.19 -19.08
N LEU A 137 -10.86 -0.76 -17.84
CA LEU A 137 -10.78 -1.59 -16.67
C LEU A 137 -12.22 -2.02 -16.29
N PRO A 138 -12.49 -3.32 -16.10
CA PRO A 138 -13.87 -3.79 -15.85
C PRO A 138 -14.42 -3.31 -14.51
N GLU A 139 -15.73 -3.43 -14.31
CA GLU A 139 -16.34 -3.13 -13.02
C GLU A 139 -15.68 -3.85 -11.85
N ARG A 140 -15.58 -3.16 -10.70
CA ARG A 140 -15.03 -3.71 -9.46
C ARG A 140 -15.84 -4.90 -8.94
N LYS A 141 -15.12 -5.88 -8.39
CA LYS A 141 -15.64 -6.93 -7.51
C LYS A 141 -15.10 -6.68 -6.10
N VAL A 142 -15.90 -6.98 -5.08
CA VAL A 142 -15.45 -6.93 -3.69
C VAL A 142 -14.83 -8.28 -3.35
N THR A 143 -13.50 -8.34 -3.29
CA THR A 143 -12.75 -9.59 -3.08
C THR A 143 -12.15 -9.72 -1.67
N ARG A 144 -12.12 -8.65 -0.86
CA ARG A 144 -11.47 -8.62 0.47
C ARG A 144 -12.45 -8.44 1.64
N GLY A 145 -13.66 -8.99 1.52
CA GLY A 145 -14.72 -8.73 2.50
C GLY A 145 -15.12 -7.26 2.51
N PRO A 146 -15.38 -6.63 3.67
CA PRO A 146 -15.94 -5.27 3.73
C PRO A 146 -14.91 -4.15 3.50
N THR A 147 -13.67 -4.48 3.16
CA THR A 147 -12.61 -3.49 2.92
C THR A 147 -12.27 -3.42 1.44
N ALA A 148 -11.96 -2.24 0.94
CA ALA A 148 -11.55 -2.05 -0.44
C ALA A 148 -10.43 -1.02 -0.57
N PHE A 149 -9.53 -1.29 -1.51
CA PHE A 149 -8.58 -0.29 -2.00
C PHE A 149 -9.17 0.46 -3.19
N LEU A 150 -8.98 1.78 -3.22
CA LEU A 150 -9.41 2.64 -4.30
C LEU A 150 -8.30 3.61 -4.66
N THR A 151 -7.63 3.39 -5.79
CA THR A 151 -6.58 4.28 -6.26
C THR A 151 -7.20 5.60 -6.72
N VAL A 152 -6.73 6.74 -6.22
CA VAL A 152 -7.20 8.09 -6.64
C VAL A 152 -6.21 8.78 -7.57
N GLN A 153 -4.96 8.34 -7.57
CA GLN A 153 -3.86 8.96 -8.25
C GLN A 153 -2.77 7.93 -8.52
N GLU A 154 -2.00 8.11 -9.59
CA GLU A 154 -0.82 7.31 -9.90
C GLU A 154 0.39 8.18 -10.25
N GLY A 155 1.58 7.57 -10.21
CA GLY A 155 2.84 8.25 -10.46
C GLY A 155 3.23 9.24 -9.36
N CYS A 156 4.40 9.86 -9.48
CA CYS A 156 4.93 10.77 -8.46
C CYS A 156 5.97 11.74 -9.00
N ASP A 157 5.80 13.03 -8.71
CA ASP A 157 6.67 14.11 -9.20
C ASP A 157 7.64 14.65 -8.14
N LYS A 158 7.80 13.99 -6.99
CA LYS A 158 8.72 14.47 -5.94
C LYS A 158 10.19 14.14 -6.23
N PHE A 159 10.48 13.12 -7.05
CA PHE A 159 11.83 12.68 -7.40
C PHE A 159 12.79 12.60 -6.18
N CYS A 160 12.35 11.95 -5.10
CA CYS A 160 13.22 11.71 -3.96
C CYS A 160 14.44 10.89 -4.39
N ALA A 161 15.63 11.25 -3.90
CA ALA A 161 16.90 10.74 -4.41
C ALA A 161 17.07 9.21 -4.31
N PHE A 162 16.29 8.54 -3.47
CA PHE A 162 16.30 7.08 -3.26
C PHE A 162 15.15 6.35 -3.98
N CYS A 163 14.19 7.07 -4.57
CA CYS A 163 12.90 6.52 -4.96
C CYS A 163 12.85 6.18 -6.45
N VAL A 164 12.52 4.92 -6.76
CA VAL A 164 12.34 4.44 -8.15
C VAL A 164 10.95 4.71 -8.73
N VAL A 165 10.01 5.17 -7.91
CA VAL A 165 8.60 5.31 -8.30
C VAL A 165 8.40 6.18 -9.54
N PRO A 166 9.03 7.36 -9.70
CA PRO A 166 8.84 8.18 -10.90
C PRO A 166 9.20 7.43 -12.20
N TYR A 167 10.21 6.57 -12.14
CA TYR A 167 10.68 5.77 -13.28
C TYR A 167 9.88 4.49 -13.50
N THR A 168 9.16 4.00 -12.49
CA THR A 168 8.45 2.72 -12.54
C THR A 168 6.93 2.85 -12.53
N ARG A 169 6.39 4.04 -12.28
CA ARG A 169 4.95 4.32 -12.31
C ARG A 169 4.58 5.60 -13.07
N GLY A 170 5.58 6.32 -13.59
CA GLY A 170 5.38 7.52 -14.38
C GLY A 170 5.19 8.78 -13.53
N VAL A 171 4.85 9.86 -14.23
CA VAL A 171 4.52 11.17 -13.65
C VAL A 171 3.21 11.15 -12.91
N GLU A 172 3.03 12.10 -12.01
CA GLU A 172 1.83 12.23 -11.20
C GLU A 172 0.59 12.53 -12.06
N VAL A 173 -0.46 11.72 -11.90
CA VAL A 173 -1.76 11.90 -12.57
C VAL A 173 -2.88 11.58 -11.59
N SER A 174 -3.76 12.55 -11.35
CA SER A 174 -4.96 12.41 -10.52
C SER A 174 -6.16 11.94 -11.35
N ARG A 175 -6.91 10.97 -10.83
CA ARG A 175 -8.13 10.49 -11.50
C ARG A 175 -9.27 11.51 -11.35
N PRO A 176 -10.16 11.65 -12.36
CA PRO A 176 -11.34 12.51 -12.24
C PRO A 176 -12.24 12.12 -11.07
N VAL A 177 -12.76 13.11 -10.35
CA VAL A 177 -13.59 12.94 -9.15
C VAL A 177 -14.80 12.06 -9.42
N ALA A 178 -15.49 12.29 -10.54
CA ALA A 178 -16.71 11.55 -10.89
C ALA A 178 -16.48 10.05 -10.95
N ARG A 179 -15.36 9.61 -11.55
CA ARG A 179 -14.99 8.19 -11.65
C ARG A 179 -14.68 7.58 -10.30
N ILE A 180 -13.97 8.30 -9.43
CA ILE A 180 -13.66 7.83 -8.08
C ILE A 180 -14.95 7.64 -7.27
N LEU A 181 -15.87 8.61 -7.33
CA LEU A 181 -17.14 8.52 -6.60
C LEU A 181 -18.04 7.41 -7.14
N GLU A 182 -18.10 7.22 -8.47
CA GLU A 182 -18.83 6.11 -9.08
C GLU A 182 -18.27 4.76 -8.65
N GLU A 183 -16.94 4.59 -8.71
CA GLU A 183 -16.28 3.36 -8.29
C GLU A 183 -16.46 3.09 -6.79
N ALA A 184 -16.38 4.12 -5.95
CA ALA A 184 -16.65 4.02 -4.52
C ALA A 184 -18.10 3.57 -4.25
N ARG A 185 -19.09 4.14 -4.93
CA ARG A 185 -20.49 3.72 -4.81
C ARG A 185 -20.67 2.26 -5.25
N GLY A 186 -20.02 1.85 -6.33
CA GLY A 186 -20.03 0.45 -6.79
C GLY A 186 -19.44 -0.52 -5.76
N LEU A 187 -18.34 -0.14 -5.10
CA LEU A 187 -17.74 -0.93 -4.02
C LEU A 187 -18.67 -1.03 -2.80
N VAL A 188 -19.30 0.08 -2.40
CA VAL A 188 -20.23 0.12 -1.25
C VAL A 188 -21.49 -0.68 -1.52
N ALA A 189 -22.07 -0.57 -2.72
CA ALA A 189 -23.24 -1.35 -3.14
C ALA A 189 -22.97 -2.87 -3.10
N LYS A 190 -21.71 -3.28 -3.23
CA LYS A 190 -21.25 -4.68 -3.17
C LYS A 190 -20.79 -5.10 -1.75
N GLY A 191 -21.07 -4.28 -0.72
CA GLY A 191 -20.78 -4.58 0.69
C GLY A 191 -19.49 -3.96 1.24
N GLY A 192 -18.79 -3.14 0.46
CA GLY A 192 -17.65 -2.36 0.94
C GLY A 192 -18.06 -1.33 1.99
N ARG A 193 -17.33 -1.28 3.11
CA ARG A 193 -17.62 -0.40 4.25
C ARG A 193 -16.42 0.41 4.74
N ASP A 194 -15.21 0.00 4.39
CA ASP A 194 -13.96 0.71 4.68
C ASP A 194 -13.16 0.85 3.37
N ILE A 195 -13.10 2.07 2.85
CA ILE A 195 -12.34 2.39 1.64
C ILE A 195 -11.04 3.06 2.04
N THR A 196 -9.92 2.44 1.65
CA THR A 196 -8.59 3.05 1.74
C THR A 196 -8.19 3.60 0.38
N LEU A 197 -8.08 4.93 0.30
CA LEU A 197 -7.59 5.65 -0.86
C LEU A 197 -6.10 5.41 -1.04
N LEU A 198 -5.72 5.03 -2.26
CA LEU A 198 -4.34 4.73 -2.63
C LEU A 198 -3.81 5.70 -3.68
N GLY A 199 -2.49 5.87 -3.66
CA GLY A 199 -1.71 6.70 -4.55
C GLY A 199 -0.27 6.71 -4.06
N GLN A 200 0.64 7.28 -4.84
CA GLN A 200 2.04 7.43 -4.40
C GLN A 200 2.20 8.59 -3.41
N ILE A 201 1.40 9.65 -3.56
CA ILE A 201 1.26 10.75 -2.59
C ILE A 201 -0.20 11.17 -2.60
N VAL A 202 -1.05 10.45 -1.87
CA VAL A 202 -2.51 10.63 -1.91
C VAL A 202 -2.94 12.03 -1.53
N ASN A 203 -2.22 12.69 -0.61
CA ASN A 203 -2.55 14.06 -0.20
C ASN A 203 -2.09 15.14 -1.19
N ALA A 204 -1.46 14.78 -2.31
CA ALA A 204 -1.25 15.67 -3.46
C ALA A 204 -2.39 15.58 -4.50
N TYR A 205 -3.46 14.82 -4.22
CA TYR A 205 -4.58 14.63 -5.16
C TYR A 205 -5.19 15.97 -5.59
N HIS A 206 -5.29 16.16 -6.90
CA HIS A 206 -5.86 17.32 -7.57
C HIS A 206 -6.65 16.86 -8.81
N GLY A 207 -7.87 16.33 -8.60
CA GLY A 207 -8.64 15.74 -9.70
C GLY A 207 -9.72 16.67 -10.25
N ALA A 208 -9.94 16.60 -11.57
CA ALA A 208 -11.01 17.32 -12.24
C ALA A 208 -12.39 16.96 -11.65
N GLY A 209 -13.14 17.97 -11.21
CA GLY A 209 -14.44 17.82 -10.59
C GLY A 209 -15.42 18.94 -10.97
N VAL A 210 -16.64 18.85 -10.43
CA VAL A 210 -17.66 19.88 -10.67
C VAL A 210 -17.21 21.19 -10.01
N GLY A 211 -17.12 22.26 -10.81
CA GLY A 211 -16.69 23.58 -10.35
C GLY A 211 -15.17 23.75 -10.22
N GLY A 212 -14.37 22.95 -10.94
CA GLY A 212 -12.91 23.01 -10.94
C GLY A 212 -12.27 21.80 -10.26
N ASP A 213 -10.95 21.83 -10.13
CA ASP A 213 -10.19 20.74 -9.52
C ASP A 213 -10.47 20.62 -8.01
N TRP A 214 -10.53 19.39 -7.52
CA TRP A 214 -10.77 19.10 -6.11
C TRP A 214 -9.49 18.57 -5.46
N GLY A 215 -9.17 19.13 -4.28
CA GLY A 215 -8.18 18.55 -3.37
C GLY A 215 -8.71 17.30 -2.65
N LEU A 216 -7.80 16.59 -1.97
CA LEU A 216 -8.13 15.35 -1.26
C LEU A 216 -9.24 15.54 -0.21
N ALA A 217 -9.22 16.62 0.57
CA ALA A 217 -10.18 16.83 1.64
C ALA A 217 -11.61 16.92 1.10
N ARG A 218 -11.81 17.64 -0.02
CA ARG A 218 -13.13 17.74 -0.68
C ARG A 218 -13.60 16.39 -1.22
N LEU A 219 -12.70 15.61 -1.80
CA LEU A 219 -13.01 14.24 -2.24
C LEU A 219 -13.44 13.36 -1.05
N ILE A 220 -12.70 13.38 0.07
CA ILE A 220 -13.05 12.62 1.28
C ILE A 220 -14.41 13.06 1.83
N ARG A 221 -14.69 14.36 1.86
CA ARG A 221 -16.00 14.89 2.29
C ARG A 221 -17.14 14.35 1.42
N ALA A 222 -16.94 14.26 0.10
CA ALA A 222 -17.92 13.68 -0.82
C ALA A 222 -18.07 12.16 -0.65
N LEU A 223 -16.98 11.43 -0.45
CA LEU A 223 -17.02 10.00 -0.14
C LEU A 223 -17.77 9.71 1.16
N ALA A 224 -17.58 10.54 2.19
CA ALA A 224 -18.25 10.42 3.48
C ALA A 224 -19.78 10.57 3.40
N GLN A 225 -20.32 11.11 2.29
CA GLN A 225 -21.77 11.18 2.03
C GLN A 225 -22.33 9.94 1.32
N ILE A 226 -21.50 8.91 1.04
CA ILE A 226 -21.98 7.67 0.44
C ILE A 226 -22.63 6.82 1.52
N ASP A 227 -23.95 6.63 1.43
CA ASP A 227 -24.70 5.76 2.34
C ASP A 227 -24.10 4.35 2.38
N GLY A 228 -23.83 3.86 3.59
CA GLY A 228 -23.19 2.57 3.84
C GLY A 228 -21.66 2.61 3.95
N LEU A 229 -21.00 3.69 3.51
CA LEU A 229 -19.56 3.85 3.72
C LEU A 229 -19.28 4.30 5.15
N ALA A 230 -18.74 3.39 5.97
CA ALA A 230 -18.49 3.65 7.38
C ALA A 230 -17.14 4.32 7.62
N ARG A 231 -16.12 4.00 6.80
CA ARG A 231 -14.75 4.45 7.01
C ARG A 231 -14.08 4.85 5.70
N VAL A 232 -13.37 5.97 5.75
CA VAL A 232 -12.43 6.42 4.74
C VAL A 232 -11.05 6.49 5.38
N ARG A 233 -10.06 5.97 4.65
CA ARG A 233 -8.65 6.03 5.01
C ARG A 233 -7.86 6.48 3.80
N TYR A 234 -6.64 6.91 4.04
CA TYR A 234 -5.67 7.08 2.99
C TYR A 234 -4.29 6.67 3.49
N THR A 235 -3.41 6.32 2.56
CA THR A 235 -2.02 6.00 2.88
C THR A 235 -1.10 6.49 1.78
N THR A 236 0.16 6.65 2.17
CA THR A 236 1.23 7.26 1.37
C THR A 236 0.99 8.76 1.20
N SER A 237 1.47 9.52 2.18
CA SER A 237 1.34 10.98 2.21
C SER A 237 2.70 11.66 2.26
N HIS A 238 2.72 12.94 1.93
CA HIS A 238 3.93 13.75 1.99
C HIS A 238 3.70 14.98 2.87
N PRO A 239 4.62 15.33 3.79
CA PRO A 239 4.44 16.44 4.73
C PRO A 239 4.06 17.78 4.10
N ASN A 240 4.61 18.09 2.92
CA ASN A 240 4.33 19.36 2.23
C ASN A 240 2.89 19.48 1.72
N ASP A 241 2.20 18.38 1.52
CA ASP A 241 0.88 18.33 0.91
C ASP A 241 -0.21 18.13 1.99
N MET A 242 0.11 18.39 3.26
CA MET A 242 -0.85 18.40 4.37
C MET A 242 -1.47 19.79 4.53
N GLU A 243 -2.38 20.11 3.60
CA GLU A 243 -3.10 21.37 3.56
C GLU A 243 -4.11 21.54 4.71
N ASP A 244 -4.49 22.78 4.98
CA ASP A 244 -5.33 23.18 6.10
C ASP A 244 -6.71 22.49 6.08
N ASP A 245 -7.28 22.29 4.90
CA ASP A 245 -8.60 21.68 4.72
C ASP A 245 -8.59 20.17 5.02
N LEU A 246 -7.50 19.48 4.69
CA LEU A 246 -7.26 18.06 5.01
C LEU A 246 -7.00 17.87 6.49
N ILE A 247 -6.25 18.78 7.12
CA ILE A 247 -6.07 18.79 8.57
C ILE A 247 -7.44 18.98 9.23
N ALA A 248 -8.23 19.98 8.84
CA ALA A 248 -9.58 20.20 9.37
C ALA A 248 -10.50 18.98 9.17
N ALA A 249 -10.41 18.30 8.03
CA ALA A 249 -11.19 17.10 7.76
C ALA A 249 -10.96 15.98 8.79
N HIS A 250 -9.75 15.84 9.35
CA HIS A 250 -9.51 14.88 10.44
C HIS A 250 -10.29 15.22 11.71
N GLY A 251 -10.50 16.51 12.00
CA GLY A 251 -11.32 16.94 13.14
C GLY A 251 -12.82 16.82 12.89
N ASP A 252 -13.27 17.15 11.68
CA ASP A 252 -14.70 17.31 11.39
C ASP A 252 -15.41 16.03 10.93
N LEU A 253 -14.69 15.08 10.32
CA LEU A 253 -15.30 13.93 9.65
C LEU A 253 -15.13 12.64 10.46
N PRO A 254 -16.19 12.11 11.09
CA PRO A 254 -16.09 10.85 11.83
C PRO A 254 -15.77 9.65 10.93
N GLN A 255 -16.10 9.70 9.64
CA GLN A 255 -15.75 8.68 8.65
C GLN A 255 -14.25 8.68 8.34
N LEU A 256 -13.54 9.81 8.49
CA LEU A 256 -12.10 9.86 8.29
C LEU A 256 -11.40 9.32 9.54
N MET A 257 -10.77 8.16 9.38
CA MET A 257 -10.25 7.42 10.52
C MET A 257 -9.05 8.12 11.17
N PRO A 258 -8.89 8.03 12.51
CA PRO A 258 -7.85 8.71 13.29
C PRO A 258 -6.48 8.04 13.13
N TYR A 259 -6.03 7.88 11.88
CA TYR A 259 -4.76 7.31 11.51
C TYR A 259 -4.14 8.12 10.38
N LEU A 260 -2.91 8.60 10.60
CA LEU A 260 -2.16 9.35 9.60
C LEU A 260 -0.80 8.69 9.37
N HIS A 261 -0.62 8.12 8.20
CA HIS A 261 0.69 7.67 7.73
C HIS A 261 1.40 8.81 7.00
N LEU A 262 2.36 9.45 7.66
CA LEU A 262 3.12 10.59 7.17
C LEU A 262 4.64 10.30 7.23
N PRO A 263 5.20 9.65 6.18
CA PRO A 263 6.62 9.39 6.04
C PRO A 263 7.50 10.65 6.11
N VAL A 264 8.43 10.69 7.07
CA VAL A 264 9.48 11.73 7.18
C VAL A 264 10.81 11.25 6.60
N GLN A 265 11.08 9.95 6.65
CA GLN A 265 12.31 9.27 6.17
C GLN A 265 13.55 9.46 7.06
N SER A 266 13.78 10.67 7.59
CA SER A 266 14.90 10.97 8.50
C SER A 266 14.55 12.14 9.43
N GLY A 267 15.19 12.21 10.60
CA GLY A 267 15.12 13.37 11.50
C GLY A 267 16.32 14.32 11.39
N SER A 268 17.10 14.27 10.31
CA SER A 268 18.15 15.23 10.02
C SER A 268 17.82 16.05 8.77
N ASP A 269 17.76 17.38 8.90
CA ASP A 269 17.56 18.29 7.76
C ASP A 269 18.63 18.13 6.68
N ARG A 270 19.87 17.78 7.08
CA ARG A 270 20.97 17.54 6.13
C ARG A 270 20.69 16.29 5.30
N VAL A 271 20.22 15.21 5.93
CA VAL A 271 19.84 13.96 5.24
C VAL A 271 18.56 14.16 4.43
N LEU A 272 17.54 14.84 4.97
CA LEU A 272 16.31 15.19 4.25
C LEU A 272 16.62 15.96 2.97
N LYS A 273 17.48 16.98 3.03
CA LYS A 273 17.96 17.70 1.85
C LYS A 273 18.68 16.79 0.87
N ALA A 274 19.55 15.89 1.35
CA ALA A 274 20.27 14.94 0.51
C ALA A 274 19.36 13.88 -0.14
N MET A 275 18.23 13.58 0.48
CA MET A 275 17.13 12.75 -0.03
C MET A 275 16.23 13.50 -1.04
N ASN A 276 16.47 14.78 -1.30
CA ASN A 276 15.61 15.68 -2.08
C ASN A 276 14.20 15.82 -1.47
N ARG A 277 14.13 15.91 -0.13
CA ARG A 277 12.91 16.26 0.60
C ARG A 277 12.80 17.78 0.67
N LYS A 278 11.60 18.30 0.38
CA LYS A 278 11.31 19.74 0.33
C LYS A 278 10.71 20.27 1.65
N HIS A 279 11.03 19.64 2.77
CA HIS A 279 10.68 20.05 4.14
C HIS A 279 11.84 19.81 5.08
N SER A 280 11.81 20.54 6.20
CA SER A 280 12.62 20.31 7.40
C SER A 280 11.89 19.44 8.43
N VAL A 281 12.62 19.07 9.48
CA VAL A 281 12.06 18.44 10.69
C VAL A 281 11.06 19.38 11.39
N ASP A 282 11.33 20.68 11.42
CA ASP A 282 10.42 21.65 12.04
C ASP A 282 9.12 21.80 11.26
N ASP A 283 9.16 21.76 9.93
CA ASP A 283 7.95 21.71 9.09
C ASP A 283 7.11 20.48 9.42
N TYR A 284 7.75 19.31 9.53
CA TYR A 284 7.10 18.06 9.90
C TYR A 284 6.42 18.14 11.27
N LEU A 285 7.14 18.62 12.28
CA LEU A 285 6.61 18.75 13.64
C LEU A 285 5.41 19.71 13.70
N ARG A 286 5.47 20.84 12.97
CA ARG A 286 4.33 21.76 12.87
C ARG A 286 3.09 21.08 12.28
N VAL A 287 3.25 20.23 11.26
CA VAL A 287 2.12 19.46 10.72
C VAL A 287 1.55 18.51 11.79
N ILE A 288 2.41 17.78 12.50
CA ILE A 288 1.97 16.87 13.58
C ILE A 288 1.20 17.61 14.67
N ASP A 289 1.71 18.75 15.14
CA ASP A 289 1.07 19.56 16.18
C ASP A 289 -0.32 20.05 15.74
N ARG A 290 -0.43 20.54 14.50
CA ARG A 290 -1.70 21.00 13.93
C ARG A 290 -2.73 19.88 13.78
N VAL A 291 -2.29 18.70 13.35
CA VAL A 291 -3.18 17.53 13.22
C VAL A 291 -3.63 17.03 14.59
N ARG A 292 -2.75 16.98 15.59
CA ARG A 292 -3.10 16.60 16.97
C ARG A 292 -4.04 17.62 17.63
N ALA A 293 -3.94 18.90 17.27
CA ALA A 293 -4.82 19.93 17.79
C ALA A 293 -6.29 19.71 17.38
N VAL A 294 -6.53 19.26 16.14
CA VAL A 294 -7.90 18.98 15.64
C VAL A 294 -8.34 17.54 15.89
N ARG A 295 -7.40 16.60 16.05
CA ARG A 295 -7.68 15.18 16.31
C ARG A 295 -6.72 14.60 17.37
N PRO A 296 -6.99 14.80 18.68
CA PRO A 296 -6.08 14.40 19.75
C PRO A 296 -5.79 12.90 19.87
N ASP A 297 -6.73 12.04 19.44
CA ASP A 297 -6.63 10.59 19.44
C ASP A 297 -5.97 10.02 18.16
N ILE A 298 -5.40 10.86 17.30
CA ILE A 298 -4.80 10.41 16.04
C ILE A 298 -3.55 9.57 16.26
N LEU A 299 -3.50 8.41 15.61
CA LEU A 299 -2.33 7.56 15.55
C LEU A 299 -1.43 7.98 14.39
N ILE A 300 -0.22 8.45 14.70
CA ILE A 300 0.77 8.83 13.70
C ILE A 300 1.64 7.63 13.34
N SER A 301 1.83 7.45 12.03
CA SER A 301 2.73 6.47 11.45
C SER A 301 3.71 7.11 10.47
N SER A 302 4.90 6.51 10.30
CA SER A 302 5.93 7.04 9.40
C SER A 302 6.83 5.94 8.83
N ASP A 303 7.65 6.33 7.85
CA ASP A 303 8.72 5.50 7.30
C ASP A 303 10.08 6.13 7.63
N PHE A 304 11.08 5.28 7.88
CA PHE A 304 12.46 5.68 8.15
C PHE A 304 13.46 4.87 7.32
N ILE A 305 14.52 5.53 6.88
CA ILE A 305 15.62 4.92 6.15
C ILE A 305 16.91 5.11 6.96
N ALA A 306 17.46 4.03 7.51
CA ALA A 306 18.74 4.03 8.19
C ALA A 306 19.89 3.81 7.19
N GLY A 307 21.03 4.47 7.39
CA GLY A 307 22.22 4.29 6.57
C GLY A 307 22.11 4.92 5.18
N PHE A 308 21.33 6.00 5.02
CA PHE A 308 21.29 6.74 3.77
C PHE A 308 22.69 7.24 3.37
N PRO A 309 23.07 7.29 2.07
CA PRO A 309 24.41 7.69 1.67
C PRO A 309 24.85 9.04 2.25
N GLY A 310 25.96 9.00 3.00
CA GLY A 310 26.52 10.14 3.71
C GLY A 310 25.93 10.42 5.09
N GLU A 311 25.05 9.59 5.65
CA GLU A 311 24.50 9.70 7.01
C GLU A 311 25.57 9.51 8.10
N THR A 312 25.72 10.51 8.97
CA THR A 312 26.66 10.49 10.11
C THR A 312 25.96 10.09 11.41
N ASP A 313 26.73 9.84 12.46
CA ASP A 313 26.19 9.51 13.79
C ASP A 313 25.30 10.63 14.35
N ALA A 314 25.63 11.90 14.07
CA ALA A 314 24.83 13.04 14.49
C ALA A 314 23.46 13.06 13.78
N ASP A 315 23.41 12.68 12.50
CA ASP A 315 22.14 12.63 11.76
C ASP A 315 21.24 11.48 12.21
N PHE A 316 21.87 10.35 12.53
CA PHE A 316 21.16 9.21 13.10
C PHE A 316 20.62 9.55 14.49
N ALA A 317 21.41 10.19 15.35
CA ALA A 317 20.95 10.67 16.66
C ALA A 317 19.77 11.63 16.53
N ALA A 318 19.81 12.58 15.59
CA ALA A 318 18.69 13.49 15.31
C ALA A 318 17.42 12.74 14.83
N THR A 319 17.60 11.67 14.05
CA THR A 319 16.49 10.77 13.67
C THR A 319 15.88 10.07 14.88
N MET A 320 16.70 9.56 15.80
CA MET A 320 16.23 8.95 17.04
C MET A 320 15.53 9.96 17.95
N ASP A 321 16.00 11.19 18.02
CA ASP A 321 15.35 12.27 18.79
C ASP A 321 13.98 12.64 18.22
N LEU A 322 13.85 12.70 16.90
CA LEU A 322 12.55 12.90 16.25
C LEU A 322 11.57 11.76 16.60
N ILE A 323 12.03 10.50 16.54
CA ILE A 323 11.23 9.34 16.92
C ILE A 323 10.76 9.44 18.37
N ARG A 324 11.64 9.79 19.30
CA ARG A 324 11.31 10.00 20.72
C ARG A 324 10.29 11.13 20.89
N LYS A 325 10.48 12.26 20.21
CA LYS A 325 9.66 13.46 20.32
C LYS A 325 8.23 13.24 19.80
N VAL A 326 8.08 12.56 18.67
CA VAL A 326 6.77 12.36 18.06
C VAL A 326 6.00 11.22 18.74
N GLY A 327 6.66 10.10 19.06
CA GLY A 327 5.98 8.92 19.59
C GLY A 327 5.13 8.24 18.53
N PHE A 328 5.77 7.49 17.62
CA PHE A 328 5.08 6.82 16.52
C PHE A 328 4.43 5.53 17.01
N GLY A 329 3.11 5.41 16.84
CA GLY A 329 2.39 4.20 17.26
C GLY A 329 2.46 3.06 16.24
N MET A 330 2.81 3.38 15.00
CA MET A 330 3.28 2.42 14.00
C MET A 330 4.39 3.07 13.18
N ALA A 331 5.38 2.30 12.74
CA ALA A 331 6.37 2.81 11.81
C ALA A 331 6.97 1.67 11.00
N TYR A 332 7.47 2.02 9.82
CA TYR A 332 8.26 1.12 9.02
C TYR A 332 9.68 1.67 8.93
N SER A 333 10.67 0.81 9.17
CA SER A 333 12.07 1.19 9.14
C SER A 333 12.83 0.23 8.27
N PHE A 334 13.65 0.76 7.38
CA PHE A 334 14.42 -0.02 6.43
C PHE A 334 15.87 0.46 6.42
N LYS A 335 16.79 -0.44 6.10
CA LYS A 335 18.13 -0.05 5.67
C LYS A 335 18.04 0.56 4.27
N TYR A 336 18.83 1.58 4.00
CA TYR A 336 18.99 2.09 2.64
C TYR A 336 19.38 0.97 1.68
N SER A 337 18.67 0.89 0.56
CA SER A 337 18.90 -0.10 -0.47
C SER A 337 19.02 0.63 -1.79
N ALA A 338 20.23 0.66 -2.36
CA ALA A 338 20.49 1.33 -3.61
C ALA A 338 19.59 0.77 -4.72
N ARG A 339 19.08 1.68 -5.54
CA ARG A 339 18.26 1.33 -6.70
C ARG A 339 18.89 1.89 -7.97
N PRO A 340 19.19 1.05 -8.97
CA PRO A 340 19.74 1.51 -10.23
C PRO A 340 18.91 2.65 -10.82
N GLY A 341 19.59 3.69 -11.31
CA GLY A 341 18.95 4.89 -11.89
C GLY A 341 18.51 5.96 -10.89
N THR A 342 18.62 5.73 -9.57
CA THR A 342 18.30 6.76 -8.57
C THR A 342 19.55 7.58 -8.19
N PRO A 343 19.42 8.91 -7.96
CA PRO A 343 20.58 9.75 -7.63
C PRO A 343 21.37 9.32 -6.38
N ALA A 344 20.73 8.67 -5.41
CA ALA A 344 21.40 8.19 -4.21
C ALA A 344 22.22 6.91 -4.48
N ALA A 345 21.92 6.14 -5.54
CA ALA A 345 22.64 4.91 -5.84
C ALA A 345 24.07 5.14 -6.32
N GLU A 346 24.38 6.34 -6.83
CA GLU A 346 25.70 6.75 -7.29
C GLU A 346 26.61 7.26 -6.16
N LYS A 347 26.06 7.42 -4.94
CA LYS A 347 26.80 7.94 -3.78
C LYS A 347 27.46 6.81 -3.00
N ALA A 348 28.55 7.14 -2.31
CA ALA A 348 29.21 6.20 -1.40
C ALA A 348 28.25 5.73 -0.30
N ALA A 349 28.12 4.41 -0.18
CA ALA A 349 27.27 3.79 0.83
C ALA A 349 27.87 3.94 2.24
N VAL A 350 27.00 3.97 3.25
CA VAL A 350 27.40 3.75 4.63
C VAL A 350 27.80 2.28 4.81
N ASP A 351 28.78 2.02 5.66
CA ASP A 351 29.19 0.65 5.98
C ASP A 351 27.98 -0.20 6.43
N VAL A 352 27.92 -1.44 5.93
CA VAL A 352 26.77 -2.32 6.15
C VAL A 352 26.57 -2.63 7.62
N ALA A 353 27.64 -2.85 8.39
CA ALA A 353 27.53 -3.14 9.82
C ALA A 353 27.02 -1.92 10.59
N VAL A 354 27.44 -0.71 10.21
CA VAL A 354 26.91 0.54 10.79
C VAL A 354 25.42 0.70 10.48
N ALA A 355 25.01 0.51 9.23
CA ALA A 355 23.61 0.63 8.83
C ALA A 355 22.72 -0.43 9.51
N ASP A 356 23.22 -1.66 9.68
CA ASP A 356 22.53 -2.73 10.39
C ASP A 356 22.39 -2.43 11.90
N ALA A 357 23.44 -1.91 12.55
CA ALA A 357 23.38 -1.51 13.95
C ALA A 357 22.37 -0.37 14.18
N ARG A 358 22.40 0.66 13.32
CA ARG A 358 21.45 1.78 13.35
C ARG A 358 20.00 1.31 13.17
N LEU A 359 19.76 0.43 12.19
CA LEU A 359 18.43 -0.12 11.97
C LEU A 359 17.93 -0.91 13.19
N ALA A 360 18.78 -1.73 13.81
CA ALA A 360 18.42 -2.51 14.99
C ALA A 360 18.06 -1.60 16.18
N GLU A 361 18.85 -0.54 16.43
CA GLU A 361 18.57 0.44 17.49
C GLU A 361 17.25 1.19 17.24
N MET A 362 17.03 1.65 16.00
CA MET A 362 15.80 2.32 15.59
C MET A 362 14.58 1.41 15.77
N GLN A 363 14.67 0.16 15.31
CA GLN A 363 13.60 -0.82 15.44
C GLN A 363 13.27 -1.16 16.89
N ALA A 364 14.27 -1.20 17.78
CA ALA A 364 14.04 -1.41 19.20
C ALA A 364 13.16 -0.30 19.80
N LEU A 365 13.48 0.97 19.50
CA LEU A 365 12.68 2.10 19.97
C LEU A 365 11.27 2.12 19.37
N LEU A 366 11.15 1.95 18.05
CA LEU A 366 9.84 1.95 17.36
C LEU A 366 8.95 0.80 17.85
N THR A 367 9.53 -0.39 18.07
CA THR A 367 8.81 -1.53 18.62
C THR A 367 8.33 -1.26 20.04
N GLN A 368 9.15 -0.60 20.86
CA GLN A 368 8.74 -0.21 22.21
C GLN A 368 7.57 0.78 22.16
N GLN A 369 7.64 1.84 21.35
CA GLN A 369 6.56 2.81 21.21
C GLN A 369 5.26 2.16 20.70
N GLN A 370 5.36 1.25 19.72
CA GLN A 370 4.20 0.49 19.23
C GLN A 370 3.55 -0.33 20.36
N ARG A 371 4.35 -1.02 21.18
CA ARG A 371 3.84 -1.79 22.32
C ARG A 371 3.20 -0.88 23.36
N ASP A 372 3.80 0.25 23.67
CA ASP A 372 3.27 1.21 24.64
C ASP A 372 1.90 1.74 24.19
N VAL A 373 1.75 2.06 22.91
CA VAL A 373 0.46 2.46 22.33
C VAL A 373 -0.57 1.33 22.41
N GLN A 374 -0.22 0.11 22.01
CA GLN A 374 -1.14 -1.03 22.07
C GLN A 374 -1.55 -1.35 23.51
N GLN A 375 -0.61 -1.27 24.45
CA GLN A 375 -0.87 -1.50 25.87
C GLN A 375 -1.76 -0.41 26.46
N ALA A 376 -1.57 0.85 26.06
CA ALA A 376 -2.43 1.96 26.45
C ALA A 376 -3.87 1.81 25.93
N MET A 377 -4.12 0.98 24.91
CA MET A 377 -5.48 0.69 24.45
C MET A 377 -6.22 -0.31 25.36
N VAL A 378 -5.52 -1.09 26.19
CA VAL A 378 -6.15 -2.07 27.09
C VAL A 378 -7.09 -1.36 28.08
N GLY A 379 -8.32 -1.85 28.19
CA GLY A 379 -9.38 -1.25 28.99
C GLY A 379 -10.22 -0.22 28.24
N HIS A 380 -9.73 0.34 27.13
CA HIS A 380 -10.47 1.29 26.29
C HIS A 380 -11.42 0.59 25.33
N CYS A 381 -12.41 1.35 24.86
CA CYS A 381 -13.39 0.87 23.87
C CYS A 381 -13.06 1.46 22.49
N VAL A 382 -13.06 0.61 21.47
CA VAL A 382 -12.81 0.97 20.07
C VAL A 382 -13.89 0.38 19.18
N ASP A 383 -14.07 0.93 17.98
CA ASP A 383 -14.93 0.32 16.98
C ASP A 383 -14.10 -0.64 16.12
N VAL A 384 -14.61 -1.84 15.89
CA VAL A 384 -13.93 -2.88 15.10
C VAL A 384 -14.82 -3.26 13.93
N LEU A 385 -14.30 -3.12 12.71
CA LEU A 385 -14.93 -3.65 11.50
C LEU A 385 -14.44 -5.08 11.31
N TYR A 386 -15.34 -6.06 11.45
CA TYR A 386 -15.02 -7.46 11.21
C TYR A 386 -14.74 -7.72 9.74
N GLU A 387 -13.57 -8.27 9.43
CA GLU A 387 -13.15 -8.58 8.06
C GLU A 387 -13.41 -10.05 7.72
N LYS A 388 -13.18 -10.96 8.67
CA LYS A 388 -13.26 -12.41 8.45
C LYS A 388 -13.33 -13.21 9.76
N PRO A 389 -13.68 -14.51 9.71
CA PRO A 389 -13.51 -15.41 10.85
C PRO A 389 -12.07 -15.43 11.35
N GLY A 390 -11.92 -15.55 12.68
CA GLY A 390 -10.65 -15.73 13.35
C GLY A 390 -10.13 -17.16 13.31
N ARG A 391 -9.04 -17.42 14.03
CA ARG A 391 -8.42 -18.75 14.09
C ARG A 391 -9.20 -19.71 15.00
N MET A 392 -9.87 -19.17 16.02
CA MET A 392 -10.62 -19.95 17.00
C MET A 392 -12.11 -20.04 16.61
N PRO A 393 -12.82 -21.12 16.95
CA PRO A 393 -14.26 -21.22 16.75
C PRO A 393 -15.02 -20.06 17.41
N GLY A 394 -15.92 -19.43 16.67
CA GLY A 394 -16.71 -18.28 17.15
C GLY A 394 -15.91 -16.99 17.34
N GLN A 395 -14.68 -16.92 16.82
CA GLN A 395 -13.88 -15.70 16.83
C GLN A 395 -14.05 -14.94 15.52
N MET A 396 -14.09 -13.62 15.59
CA MET A 396 -14.00 -12.71 14.45
C MET A 396 -12.68 -11.93 14.50
N MET A 397 -12.13 -11.64 13.33
CA MET A 397 -10.97 -10.77 13.16
C MET A 397 -11.35 -9.54 12.35
N GLY A 398 -10.90 -8.38 12.81
CA GLY A 398 -11.18 -7.11 12.18
C GLY A 398 -10.11 -6.07 12.47
N LYS A 399 -10.37 -4.83 12.05
CA LYS A 399 -9.49 -3.69 12.33
C LYS A 399 -10.21 -2.61 13.12
N SER A 400 -9.49 -2.02 14.06
CA SER A 400 -9.94 -0.84 14.80
C SER A 400 -9.97 0.41 13.92
N ASP A 401 -10.48 1.52 14.48
CA ASP A 401 -10.39 2.85 13.87
C ASP A 401 -8.93 3.23 13.55
N HIS A 402 -7.97 2.78 14.36
CA HIS A 402 -6.53 3.04 14.21
C HIS A 402 -5.76 1.98 13.40
N LEU A 403 -6.45 1.13 12.62
CA LEU A 403 -5.87 0.02 11.82
C LEU A 403 -5.24 -1.12 12.63
N HIS A 404 -5.32 -1.13 13.95
CA HIS A 404 -4.85 -2.28 14.74
C HIS A 404 -5.74 -3.49 14.49
N MET A 405 -5.11 -4.64 14.27
CA MET A 405 -5.82 -5.92 14.19
C MET A 405 -6.40 -6.25 15.55
N VAL A 406 -7.71 -6.53 15.59
CA VAL A 406 -8.42 -6.94 16.79
C VAL A 406 -9.09 -8.29 16.54
N HIS A 407 -8.87 -9.25 17.43
CA HIS A 407 -9.65 -10.48 17.46
C HIS A 407 -10.66 -10.43 18.62
N VAL A 408 -11.88 -10.87 18.33
CA VAL A 408 -13.03 -10.76 19.24
C VAL A 408 -13.77 -12.08 19.26
N GLN A 409 -14.09 -12.58 20.46
CA GLN A 409 -14.98 -13.74 20.59
C GLN A 409 -16.42 -13.27 20.39
N ASP A 410 -16.98 -13.54 19.21
CA ASP A 410 -18.35 -13.22 18.84
C ASP A 410 -18.85 -14.23 17.81
N ALA A 411 -19.50 -15.29 18.30
CA ALA A 411 -20.01 -16.38 17.46
C ALA A 411 -21.16 -15.93 16.53
N SER A 412 -21.77 -14.78 16.80
CA SER A 412 -22.86 -14.21 15.98
C SER A 412 -22.36 -13.23 14.92
N GLY A 413 -21.12 -12.76 15.05
CA GLY A 413 -20.52 -11.73 14.21
C GLY A 413 -20.30 -12.18 12.77
N LYS A 414 -20.42 -11.23 11.85
CA LYS A 414 -20.23 -11.44 10.41
C LYS A 414 -19.25 -10.44 9.85
N ALA A 415 -18.60 -10.81 8.74
CA ALA A 415 -17.78 -9.88 7.99
C ALA A 415 -18.65 -8.69 7.54
N GLY A 416 -18.16 -7.47 7.76
CA GLY A 416 -18.90 -6.25 7.52
C GLY A 416 -19.57 -5.66 8.76
N ASP A 417 -19.70 -6.38 9.86
CA ASP A 417 -20.22 -5.81 11.10
C ASP A 417 -19.22 -4.81 11.69
N LEU A 418 -19.74 -3.66 12.13
CA LEU A 418 -18.99 -2.66 12.87
C LEU A 418 -19.48 -2.67 14.31
N VAL A 419 -18.66 -3.21 15.20
CA VAL A 419 -19.04 -3.48 16.59
C VAL A 419 -18.20 -2.64 17.55
N ARG A 420 -18.78 -2.32 18.70
CA ARG A 420 -18.05 -1.71 19.81
C ARG A 420 -17.35 -2.81 20.61
N VAL A 421 -16.07 -2.63 20.88
CA VAL A 421 -15.22 -3.64 21.52
C VAL A 421 -14.42 -3.01 22.64
N ARG A 422 -14.47 -3.60 23.84
CA ARG A 422 -13.53 -3.28 24.92
C ARG A 422 -12.27 -4.11 24.73
N ILE A 423 -11.12 -3.46 24.60
CA ILE A 423 -9.82 -4.14 24.49
C ILE A 423 -9.46 -4.74 25.85
N THR A 424 -9.12 -6.02 25.86
CA THR A 424 -8.83 -6.80 27.08
C THR A 424 -7.35 -7.17 27.18
N ALA A 425 -6.65 -7.28 26.06
CA ALA A 425 -5.22 -7.56 26.05
C ALA A 425 -4.54 -7.01 24.79
N ALA A 426 -3.24 -6.73 24.91
CA ALA A 426 -2.36 -6.45 23.80
C ALA A 426 -1.38 -7.62 23.62
N SER A 427 -1.07 -7.94 22.37
CA SER A 427 -0.04 -8.89 21.96
C SER A 427 0.88 -8.21 20.95
N ALA A 428 1.98 -8.85 20.58
CA ALA A 428 3.01 -8.24 19.74
C ALA A 428 2.50 -7.52 18.47
N ASN A 429 1.45 -8.05 17.82
CA ASN A 429 0.92 -7.50 16.56
C ASN A 429 -0.62 -7.45 16.50
N SER A 430 -1.30 -7.65 17.63
CA SER A 430 -2.76 -7.65 17.64
C SER A 430 -3.32 -7.34 19.02
N LEU A 431 -4.56 -6.88 19.07
CA LEU A 431 -5.32 -6.69 20.28
C LEU A 431 -6.36 -7.81 20.42
N ALA A 432 -6.65 -8.19 21.66
CA ALA A 432 -7.80 -9.00 22.01
C ALA A 432 -8.88 -8.09 22.58
N GLY A 433 -10.14 -8.38 22.31
CA GLY A 433 -11.24 -7.65 22.92
C GLY A 433 -12.51 -8.46 23.06
N ALA A 434 -13.43 -7.92 23.85
CA ALA A 434 -14.78 -8.43 24.01
C ALA A 434 -15.78 -7.42 23.42
N ARG A 435 -16.73 -7.92 22.62
CA ARG A 435 -17.83 -7.10 22.14
C ARG A 435 -18.63 -6.58 23.34
N ILE A 436 -19.04 -5.33 23.26
CA ILE A 436 -19.95 -4.70 24.22
C ILE A 436 -21.16 -4.15 23.48
N ASP A 437 -22.28 -4.05 24.17
CA ASP A 437 -23.46 -3.36 23.66
C ASP A 437 -23.18 -1.86 23.53
N ARG A 438 -23.80 -1.23 22.54
CA ARG A 438 -23.62 0.19 22.25
C ARG A 438 -24.42 1.08 23.19
#